data_AF-A0A0B7AGM4-F1
#
_entry.id   AF-A0A0B7AGM4-F1
#
_cell.length_a   1.000
_cell.length_b   1.000
_cell.length_c   1.000
_cell.angle_alpha   90.00
_cell.angle_beta   90.00
_cell.angle_gamma   90.00
#
_symmetry.space_group_name_H-M   'P 1'
#
loop_
_entity.id
_entity.type
_entity.pdbx_description
1 polymer ?
#
loop_
_entity_poly.entity_id
_entity_poly.type
_entity_poly.pdbx_seq_one_letter_code
_entity_poly.pdbx_strand_id
1 'polypeptide(L)'
;EGTPHNLIKAEVIGPDNLVPVRTAWSGSRCDCYFTPSESGQHKLNVYCDGQNIPGCPVPFKVQSDKSKITFDHLNTAIVGVTSKLKVDTTSAGHADIKIEAISPSGRVMDMPVISKEG
;
A
#
# COMPACT_ATOMS: atom_id res chain seq x y z
N GLU A 1 -10.44 24.52 -30.67
CA GLU A 1 -11.38 24.07 -29.63
C GLU A 1 -10.72 22.99 -28.81
N GLY A 2 -10.89 22.98 -27.49
CA GLY A 2 -10.30 21.96 -26.61
C GLY A 2 -11.09 20.66 -26.63
N THR A 3 -10.46 19.55 -26.24
CA THR A 3 -11.14 18.26 -26.08
C THR A 3 -12.26 18.38 -25.03
N PRO A 4 -13.49 17.93 -25.33
CA PRO A 4 -14.57 17.90 -24.36
C PRO A 4 -14.20 17.10 -23.10
N HIS A 5 -14.47 17.67 -21.92
CA HIS A 5 -14.04 17.09 -20.64
C HIS A 5 -14.64 15.69 -20.39
N ASN A 6 -15.82 15.40 -20.94
CA ASN A 6 -16.51 14.11 -20.81
C ASN A 6 -15.80 12.96 -21.56
N LEU A 7 -14.88 13.27 -22.47
CA LEU A 7 -14.07 12.27 -23.18
C LEU A 7 -12.79 11.93 -22.42
N ILE A 8 -12.46 12.69 -21.38
CA ILE A 8 -11.23 12.51 -20.60
C ILE A 8 -11.55 11.78 -19.30
N LYS A 9 -10.89 10.65 -19.08
CA LYS A 9 -11.08 9.80 -17.89
C LYS A 9 -9.72 9.50 -17.26
N ALA A 10 -9.63 9.55 -15.93
CA ALA A 10 -8.47 9.11 -15.18
C ALA A 10 -8.84 7.92 -14.29
N GLU A 11 -8.00 6.89 -14.27
CA GLU A 11 -8.16 5.71 -13.43
C GLU A 11 -6.84 5.37 -12.75
N VAL A 12 -6.89 5.10 -11.45
CA VAL A 12 -5.74 4.55 -10.71
C VAL A 12 -6.05 3.11 -10.37
N ILE A 13 -5.18 2.21 -10.80
CA ILE A 13 -5.27 0.77 -10.54
C ILE A 13 -4.23 0.43 -9.49
N GLY A 14 -4.68 -0.02 -8.32
CA GLY A 14 -3.83 -0.55 -7.25
C GLY A 14 -3.58 -2.06 -7.38
N PRO A 15 -2.83 -2.64 -6.43
CA PRO A 15 -2.54 -4.07 -6.40
C PRO A 15 -3.81 -4.92 -6.30
N ASP A 16 -4.71 -4.56 -5.38
CA ASP A 16 -5.91 -5.37 -5.12
C ASP A 16 -7.17 -4.69 -5.65
N ASN A 17 -7.22 -3.35 -5.65
CA ASN A 17 -8.43 -2.57 -5.95
C ASN A 17 -8.19 -1.37 -6.87
N LEU A 18 -9.28 -0.89 -7.50
CA LEU A 18 -9.30 0.42 -8.14
C LEU A 18 -9.30 1.53 -7.08
N VAL A 19 -8.46 2.54 -7.26
CA VAL A 19 -8.39 3.69 -6.36
C VAL A 19 -9.29 4.80 -6.91
N PRO A 20 -10.26 5.31 -6.13
CA PRO A 20 -11.13 6.39 -6.57
C PRO A 20 -10.33 7.65 -6.93
N VAL A 21 -10.60 8.20 -8.12
CA VAL A 21 -9.97 9.43 -8.62
C VAL A 21 -11.02 10.54 -8.64
N ARG A 22 -10.68 11.68 -8.03
CA ARG A 22 -11.47 12.91 -8.10
C ARG A 22 -10.80 13.89 -9.06
N THR A 23 -11.55 14.39 -10.03
CA THR A 23 -11.05 15.34 -11.04
C THR A 23 -11.58 16.75 -10.79
N ALA A 24 -10.74 17.76 -10.95
CA ALA A 24 -11.12 19.18 -10.91
C ALA A 24 -10.68 19.87 -12.21
N TRP A 25 -11.63 20.42 -12.95
CA TRP A 25 -11.38 21.07 -14.24
C TRP A 25 -11.25 22.59 -14.09
N SER A 26 -10.24 23.17 -14.73
CA SER A 26 -10.04 24.62 -14.87
C SER A 26 -9.63 24.95 -16.30
N GLY A 27 -10.61 25.40 -17.11
CA GLY A 27 -10.41 25.56 -18.55
C GLY A 27 -9.98 24.24 -19.20
N SER A 28 -8.82 24.23 -19.88
CA SER A 28 -8.25 23.05 -20.53
C SER A 28 -7.38 22.16 -19.61
N ARG A 29 -7.28 22.48 -18.31
CA ARG A 29 -6.47 21.74 -17.34
C ARG A 29 -7.38 20.92 -16.42
N CYS A 30 -6.99 19.66 -16.16
CA CYS A 30 -7.62 18.81 -15.17
C CYS A 30 -6.60 18.40 -14.10
N ASP A 31 -6.88 18.71 -12.85
CA ASP A 31 -6.13 18.18 -11.72
C ASP A 31 -6.83 16.91 -11.20
N CYS A 32 -6.06 15.83 -11.06
CA CYS A 32 -6.55 14.54 -10.57
C CYS A 32 -6.01 14.28 -9.16
N TYR A 33 -6.92 13.91 -8.24
CA TYR A 33 -6.61 13.65 -6.84
C TYR A 33 -7.05 12.23 -6.48
N PHE A 34 -6.20 11.50 -5.77
CA PHE A 34 -6.48 10.15 -5.28
C PHE A 34 -5.73 9.90 -3.97
N THR A 35 -6.27 9.01 -3.14
CA THR A 35 -5.63 8.57 -1.89
C THR A 35 -5.56 7.04 -1.91
N PRO A 36 -4.39 6.45 -2.14
CA PRO A 36 -4.23 5.00 -2.11
C PRO A 36 -4.51 4.45 -0.71
N SER A 37 -5.26 3.35 -0.62
CA SER A 37 -5.51 2.63 0.63
C SER A 37 -4.48 1.53 0.90
N GLU A 38 -3.79 1.07 -0.14
CA GLU A 38 -2.86 -0.06 -0.14
C GLU A 38 -1.46 0.41 -0.54
N SER A 39 -0.43 -0.24 0.00
CA SER A 39 0.93 -0.08 -0.49
C SER A 39 1.21 -1.05 -1.63
N GLY A 40 2.20 -0.73 -2.45
CA GLY A 40 2.60 -1.56 -3.59
C GLY A 40 2.59 -0.81 -4.92
N GLN A 41 2.69 -1.58 -5.99
CA GLN A 41 2.74 -1.06 -7.36
C GLN A 41 1.35 -0.64 -7.82
N HIS A 42 1.24 0.60 -8.28
CA HIS A 42 0.03 1.20 -8.82
C HIS A 42 0.29 1.69 -10.25
N LYS A 43 -0.78 1.91 -11.01
CA LYS A 43 -0.72 2.49 -12.36
C LYS A 43 -1.80 3.56 -12.51
N LEU A 44 -1.40 4.74 -12.98
CA LEU A 44 -2.31 5.79 -13.44
C LEU A 44 -2.54 5.62 -14.93
N ASN A 45 -3.81 5.48 -15.34
CA ASN A 45 -4.25 5.56 -16.72
C ASN A 45 -5.00 6.87 -16.93
N VAL A 46 -4.74 7.52 -18.06
CA VAL A 46 -5.51 8.67 -18.52
C VAL A 46 -5.93 8.37 -19.95
N TYR A 47 -7.22 8.47 -20.19
CA TYR A 47 -7.84 8.18 -21.48
C TYR A 47 -8.37 9.47 -22.10
N CYS A 48 -8.32 9.54 -23.43
CA CYS A 48 -9.04 10.48 -24.25
C CYS A 48 -9.84 9.67 -25.27
N ASP A 49 -11.16 9.84 -25.28
CA ASP A 49 -12.08 9.12 -26.18
C ASP A 49 -11.89 7.58 -26.10
N GLY A 50 -11.77 7.08 -24.87
CA GLY A 50 -11.58 5.65 -24.60
C GLY A 50 -10.18 5.09 -24.88
N GLN A 51 -9.25 5.88 -25.42
CA GLN A 51 -7.87 5.47 -25.70
C GLN A 51 -6.88 6.08 -24.72
N ASN A 52 -5.88 5.30 -24.28
CA ASN A 52 -4.81 5.83 -23.43
C ASN A 52 -4.05 6.96 -24.14
N ILE A 53 -3.83 8.06 -23.42
CA ILE A 53 -2.98 9.14 -23.93
C ILE A 53 -1.51 8.71 -23.94
N PRO A 54 -0.66 9.36 -24.75
CA PRO A 54 0.79 9.13 -24.70
C PRO A 54 1.34 9.27 -23.28
N GLY A 55 2.17 8.30 -22.87
CA GLY A 55 2.75 8.24 -21.53
C GLY A 55 1.93 7.47 -20.50
N CYS A 56 0.70 7.06 -20.81
CA CYS A 56 -0.08 6.14 -19.98
C CYS A 56 0.02 4.68 -20.46
N PRO A 57 0.04 3.69 -19.55
CA PRO A 57 -0.03 3.83 -18.08
C PRO A 57 1.27 4.36 -17.46
N VAL A 58 1.13 5.20 -16.43
CA VAL A 58 2.24 5.67 -15.59
C VAL A 58 2.35 4.80 -14.34
N PRO A 59 3.40 3.96 -14.20
CA PRO A 59 3.60 3.17 -12.99
C PRO A 59 4.15 4.03 -11.84
N PHE A 60 3.69 3.78 -10.61
CA PHE A 60 4.23 4.39 -9.40
C PHE A 60 4.10 3.43 -8.21
N LYS A 61 4.95 3.59 -7.18
CA LYS A 61 4.93 2.74 -5.99
C LYS A 61 4.47 3.53 -4.78
N VAL A 62 3.44 3.05 -4.11
CA VAL A 62 3.01 3.53 -2.80
C VAL A 62 3.77 2.76 -1.73
N GLN A 63 4.39 3.47 -0.79
CA GLN A 63 5.16 2.86 0.29
C GLN A 63 4.26 2.45 1.44
N SER A 64 4.63 1.35 2.11
CA SER A 64 3.96 0.89 3.32
C SER A 64 4.14 1.90 4.46
N ASP A 65 3.08 2.12 5.22
CA ASP A 65 3.09 3.05 6.34
C ASP A 65 3.38 2.30 7.64
N LYS A 66 4.65 2.38 8.07
CA LYS A 66 5.13 1.70 9.29
C LYS A 66 4.40 2.17 10.55
N SER A 67 3.84 3.39 10.55
CA SER A 67 3.11 3.91 11.71
C SER A 67 1.79 3.19 11.96
N LYS A 68 1.28 2.45 10.97
CA LYS A 68 0.05 1.67 11.05
C LYS A 68 0.28 0.21 11.44
N ILE A 69 1.53 -0.19 11.68
CA ILE A 69 1.85 -1.52 12.22
C ILE A 69 1.54 -1.50 13.71
N THR A 70 0.73 -2.44 14.17
CA THR A 70 0.47 -2.64 15.59
C THR A 70 0.87 -4.05 15.99
N PHE A 71 1.23 -4.26 17.26
CA PHE A 71 1.65 -5.56 17.75
C PHE A 71 1.33 -5.70 19.23
N ASP A 72 1.11 -6.93 19.67
CA ASP A 72 0.89 -7.23 21.08
C ASP A 72 2.17 -6.96 21.88
N HIS A 73 2.07 -6.38 23.07
CA HIS A 73 3.22 -6.24 23.94
C HIS A 73 3.48 -7.54 24.71
N LEU A 74 4.61 -8.19 24.43
CA LEU A 74 5.06 -9.34 25.21
C LEU A 74 5.80 -8.86 26.47
N ASN A 75 5.04 -8.64 27.54
CA ASN A 75 5.61 -8.12 28.80
C ASN A 75 6.31 -9.20 29.64
N THR A 76 5.94 -10.46 29.46
CA THR A 76 6.47 -11.59 30.24
C THR A 76 6.67 -12.80 29.33
N ALA A 77 7.81 -13.47 29.47
CA ALA A 77 8.10 -14.75 28.84
C ALA A 77 8.66 -15.71 29.89
N ILE A 78 8.26 -16.99 29.82
CA ILE A 78 8.70 -18.03 30.76
C ILE A 78 9.69 -18.94 30.03
N VAL A 79 10.82 -19.22 30.67
CA VAL A 79 11.84 -20.12 30.11
C VAL A 79 11.23 -21.50 29.83
N GLY A 80 11.46 -22.01 28.62
CA GLY A 80 10.92 -23.30 28.17
C GLY A 80 9.48 -23.26 27.64
N VAL A 81 8.79 -22.12 27.72
CA VAL A 81 7.44 -21.95 27.18
C VAL A 81 7.50 -21.13 25.89
N THR A 82 6.80 -21.59 24.85
CA THR A 82 6.71 -20.84 23.59
C THR A 82 5.71 -19.70 23.71
N SER A 83 6.19 -18.46 23.60
CA SER A 83 5.35 -17.27 23.48
C SER A 83 5.01 -16.96 22.03
N LYS A 84 3.83 -16.40 21.78
CA LYS A 84 3.40 -15.92 20.46
C LYS A 84 3.25 -14.42 20.49
N LEU A 85 3.72 -13.76 19.43
CA LEU A 85 3.54 -12.34 19.19
C LEU A 85 2.59 -12.16 18.01
N LYS A 86 1.50 -11.43 18.20
CA LYS A 86 0.65 -11.01 17.09
C LYS A 86 1.16 -9.67 16.57
N VAL A 87 1.37 -9.59 15.26
CA VAL A 87 1.67 -8.35 14.54
C VAL A 87 0.55 -8.13 13.54
N ASP A 88 -0.10 -6.99 13.60
CA ASP A 88 -1.14 -6.57 12.67
C ASP A 88 -0.57 -5.53 11.70
N THR A 89 -0.51 -5.91 10.43
CA THR A 89 -0.05 -5.07 9.31
C THR A 89 -1.18 -4.74 8.34
N THR A 90 -2.43 -5.03 8.68
CA THR A 90 -3.58 -4.90 7.76
C THR A 90 -3.70 -3.48 7.20
N SER A 91 -3.42 -2.48 8.02
CA SER A 91 -3.47 -1.06 7.61
C SER A 91 -2.14 -0.51 7.10
N ALA A 92 -1.03 -1.23 7.27
CA ALA A 92 0.30 -0.80 6.83
C ALA A 92 0.57 -1.09 5.34
N GLY A 93 -0.25 -1.95 4.73
CA GLY A 93 -0.12 -2.42 3.36
C GLY A 93 0.84 -3.60 3.21
N HIS A 94 0.96 -4.14 2.00
CA HIS A 94 1.76 -5.32 1.70
C HIS A 94 3.26 -5.03 1.77
N ALA A 95 3.97 -5.74 2.64
CA ALA A 95 5.43 -5.73 2.72
C ALA A 95 5.93 -7.04 3.36
N ASP A 96 7.17 -7.40 3.04
CA ASP A 96 7.85 -8.51 3.72
C ASP A 96 8.09 -8.16 5.19
N ILE A 97 7.63 -9.03 6.09
CA ILE A 97 7.80 -8.87 7.52
C ILE A 97 9.00 -9.72 7.97
N LYS A 98 9.99 -9.09 8.61
CA LYS A 98 11.08 -9.77 9.30
C LYS A 98 10.96 -9.53 10.80
N ILE A 99 11.04 -10.60 11.59
CA ILE A 99 11.03 -10.54 13.05
C ILE A 99 12.32 -11.18 13.58
N GLU A 100 13.04 -10.45 14.43
CA GLU A 100 14.27 -10.91 15.07
C GLU A 100 14.12 -10.84 16.59
N ALA A 101 14.54 -11.90 17.28
CA ALA A 101 14.65 -11.93 18.74
C ALA A 101 16.12 -11.76 19.14
N ILE A 102 16.38 -10.85 20.08
CA ILE A 102 17.73 -10.58 20.59
C ILE A 102 17.77 -10.99 22.06
N SER A 103 18.64 -11.95 22.38
CA SER A 103 18.86 -12.39 23.76
C SER A 103 19.74 -11.40 24.54
N PRO A 104 19.73 -11.42 25.90
CA PRO A 104 20.61 -10.57 26.71
C PRO A 104 22.11 -10.74 26.44
N SER A 105 22.53 -11.91 25.92
CA SER A 105 23.92 -12.15 25.49
C SER A 105 24.26 -11.58 24.11
N GLY A 106 23.30 -10.91 23.44
CA GLY A 106 23.47 -10.32 22.12
C GLY A 106 23.23 -11.29 20.95
N ARG A 107 22.90 -12.56 21.22
CA ARG A 107 22.58 -13.51 20.15
C ARG A 107 21.24 -13.13 19.49
N VAL A 108 21.27 -12.99 18.16
CA VAL A 108 20.11 -12.75 17.30
C VAL A 108 19.55 -14.08 16.81
N MET A 109 18.23 -14.19 16.74
CA MET A 109 17.51 -15.34 16.21
C MET A 109 16.39 -14.85 15.29
N ASP A 110 16.37 -15.33 14.05
CA ASP A 110 15.23 -15.10 13.14
C ASP A 110 14.00 -15.85 13.67
N MET A 111 12.88 -15.14 13.81
CA MET A 111 11.63 -15.74 14.25
C MET A 111 10.78 -16.18 13.05
N PRO A 112 10.18 -17.38 13.09
CA PRO A 112 9.27 -17.82 12.05
C PRO A 112 8.01 -16.94 12.04
N VAL A 113 7.72 -16.35 10.89
CA VAL A 113 6.51 -15.56 10.66
C VAL A 113 5.42 -16.49 10.13
N ILE A 114 4.28 -16.53 10.81
CA ILE A 114 3.10 -17.28 10.38
C ILE A 114 2.04 -16.25 9.99
N SER A 115 1.85 -16.04 8.69
CA SER A 115 0.75 -15.24 8.17
C SER A 115 -0.57 -15.99 8.36
N LYS A 116 -1.55 -15.36 8.98
CA LYS A 116 -2.94 -15.83 8.96
C LYS A 116 -3.76 -14.80 8.20
N GLU A 117 -4.35 -15.22 7.09
CA GLU A 117 -5.42 -14.46 6.44
C GLU A 117 -6.62 -14.47 7.40
N GLY A 118 -7.10 -13.29 7.76
CA GLY A 118 -8.25 -13.08 8.64
C GLY A 118 -9.56 -13.13 7.87
#